data_AF-A0A969T6I5-F1
#
_entry.id   AF-A0A969T6I5-F1
#
_cell.length_a   1.000
_cell.length_b   1.000
_cell.length_c   1.000
_cell.angle_alpha   90.00
_cell.angle_beta   90.00
_cell.angle_gamma   90.00
#
_symmetry.space_group_name_H-M   'P 1'
#
loop_
_entity.id
_entity.type
_entity.pdbx_description
1 polymer ?
#
loop_
_entity_poly.entity_id
_entity_poly.type
_entity_poly.pdbx_seq_one_letter_code
_entity_poly.pdbx_strand_id
1 'polypeptide(L)'
;MSFSQEVIPPSDINWYTIEEADSLFEIQKKPLFIDVYTEWCGWCKHMMKTTFANKGLAAYMNQNFINVRFDAETMDTITFQGKTYTNPGLGRQPKHDLAKFLLGGQFSFPTIVYMGRDKKFYPIPGYKKVPELESFLIYFAEDLYTSIMLQDFDRYFKSVYKKNFEEKELKVIPDTLWPDTTGHVKWYTFEEAEKLSKETGKLIFLSTYTSWCQSCKVADSVNYQSKVIADILNNKFLPVKFDAAALENVTFLTGLINRRAVCASRVNPHLYETKFSNASATLYQ
;
A
#
# COMPACT_ATOMS: atom_id res chain seq x y z
N MET A 1 13.75 -6.21 -34.98
CA MET A 1 12.72 -5.16 -35.11
C MET A 1 11.79 -5.34 -33.94
N SER A 2 11.80 -4.39 -33.00
CA SER A 2 11.00 -4.40 -31.78
C SER A 2 9.53 -4.22 -32.14
N PHE A 3 8.70 -5.24 -31.87
CA PHE A 3 7.26 -5.19 -32.10
C PHE A 3 6.58 -4.72 -30.81
N SER A 4 6.25 -3.43 -30.82
CA SER A 4 5.08 -2.78 -30.20
C SER A 4 4.33 -3.57 -29.11
N GLN A 5 4.60 -3.23 -27.85
CA GLN A 5 3.60 -3.37 -26.80
C GLN A 5 2.41 -2.45 -27.14
N GLU A 6 1.19 -2.99 -27.11
CA GLU A 6 -0.06 -2.26 -27.34
C GLU A 6 -0.14 -1.07 -26.36
N VAL A 7 -0.31 0.16 -26.86
CA VAL A 7 -0.40 1.38 -26.02
C VAL A 7 -1.75 1.36 -25.30
N ILE A 8 -1.75 0.77 -24.13
CA ILE A 8 -2.88 0.75 -23.20
C ILE A 8 -2.95 2.14 -22.54
N PRO A 9 -4.14 2.76 -22.40
CA PRO A 9 -4.30 4.13 -21.89
C PRO A 9 -3.52 4.33 -20.59
N PRO A 10 -3.03 5.56 -20.30
CA PRO A 10 -1.97 5.77 -19.32
C PRO A 10 -2.49 5.41 -17.93
N SER A 11 -2.17 4.19 -17.52
CA SER A 11 -2.00 3.90 -16.11
C SER A 11 -0.79 4.70 -15.68
N ASP A 12 -0.92 5.48 -14.61
CA ASP A 12 0.21 6.25 -14.05
C ASP A 12 1.23 5.31 -13.34
N ILE A 13 1.09 3.99 -13.48
CA ILE A 13 2.03 2.99 -12.96
C ILE A 13 3.28 2.94 -13.84
N ASN A 14 4.44 2.97 -13.20
CA ASN A 14 5.75 2.78 -13.81
C ASN A 14 5.99 1.29 -14.05
N TRP A 15 5.71 0.83 -15.25
CA TRP A 15 5.93 -0.55 -15.68
C TRP A 15 7.37 -0.74 -16.19
N TYR A 16 8.05 -1.73 -15.63
CA TYR A 16 9.38 -2.16 -16.04
C TYR A 16 9.30 -3.51 -16.78
N THR A 17 10.32 -3.80 -17.58
CA THR A 17 10.58 -5.16 -18.07
C THR A 17 11.00 -6.08 -16.92
N ILE A 18 10.96 -7.40 -17.14
CA ILE A 18 11.39 -8.38 -16.15
C ILE A 18 12.88 -8.20 -15.79
N GLU A 19 13.73 -7.93 -16.79
CA GLU A 19 15.17 -7.71 -16.66
C GLU A 19 15.49 -6.44 -15.88
N GLU A 20 14.81 -5.33 -16.20
CA GLU A 20 14.93 -4.08 -15.45
C GLU A 20 14.48 -4.29 -14.00
N ALA A 21 13.38 -5.01 -13.80
CA ALA A 21 12.88 -5.28 -12.47
C ALA A 21 13.82 -6.14 -11.63
N ASP A 22 14.49 -7.13 -12.22
CA ASP A 22 15.53 -7.94 -11.55
C ASP A 22 16.70 -7.05 -11.10
N SER A 23 17.15 -6.16 -11.99
CA SER A 23 18.22 -5.20 -11.70
C SER A 23 17.82 -4.21 -10.59
N LEU A 24 16.61 -3.67 -10.67
CA LEU A 24 16.07 -2.75 -9.66
C LEU A 24 15.83 -3.44 -8.32
N PHE A 25 15.47 -4.71 -8.32
CA PHE A 25 15.25 -5.49 -7.09
C PHE A 25 16.54 -5.56 -6.26
N GLU A 26 17.67 -5.81 -6.92
CA GLU A 26 18.96 -5.91 -6.25
C GLU A 26 19.43 -4.57 -5.63
N ILE A 27 18.95 -3.44 -6.15
CA ILE A 27 19.28 -2.10 -5.66
C ILE A 27 18.27 -1.61 -4.61
N GLN A 28 16.97 -1.64 -4.93
CA GLN A 28 15.92 -1.00 -4.11
C GLN A 28 15.37 -1.92 -3.02
N LYS A 29 15.52 -3.25 -3.15
CA LYS A 29 14.96 -4.24 -2.22
C LYS A 29 13.46 -4.07 -1.95
N LYS A 30 12.73 -3.57 -2.95
CA LYS A 30 11.26 -3.50 -2.95
C LYS A 30 10.67 -4.81 -3.48
N PRO A 31 9.51 -5.28 -2.99
CA PRO A 31 8.82 -6.41 -3.59
C PRO A 31 8.46 -6.15 -5.06
N LEU A 32 8.39 -7.22 -5.87
CA LEU A 32 7.90 -7.11 -7.26
C LEU A 32 6.40 -7.35 -7.29
N PHE A 33 5.73 -6.54 -8.11
CA PHE A 33 4.35 -6.74 -8.53
C PHE A 33 4.37 -7.10 -10.01
N ILE A 34 3.90 -8.29 -10.38
CA ILE A 34 3.92 -8.76 -11.77
C ILE A 34 2.48 -9.02 -12.22
N ASP A 35 1.93 -8.16 -13.08
CA ASP A 35 0.67 -8.42 -13.78
C ASP A 35 0.93 -9.34 -14.97
N VAL A 36 0.55 -10.60 -14.84
CA VAL A 36 0.68 -11.61 -15.90
C VAL A 36 -0.62 -11.63 -16.70
N TYR A 37 -0.53 -11.27 -17.98
CA TYR A 37 -1.68 -11.10 -18.87
C TYR A 37 -1.46 -11.80 -20.22
N THR A 38 -2.46 -11.70 -21.09
CA THR A 38 -2.33 -12.00 -22.52
C THR A 38 -3.08 -10.94 -23.34
N GLU A 39 -2.68 -10.74 -24.59
CA GLU A 39 -3.27 -9.72 -25.48
C GLU A 39 -4.77 -9.92 -25.77
N TRP A 40 -5.25 -11.17 -25.76
CA TRP A 40 -6.66 -11.49 -26.01
C TRP A 40 -7.52 -11.47 -24.73
N CYS A 41 -6.92 -11.28 -23.55
CA CYS A 41 -7.61 -11.34 -22.27
C CYS A 41 -8.45 -10.07 -22.01
N GLY A 42 -9.77 -10.19 -22.19
CA GLY A 42 -10.72 -9.09 -21.94
C GLY A 42 -10.68 -8.54 -20.51
N TRP A 43 -10.61 -9.42 -19.50
CA TRP A 43 -10.53 -9.01 -18.09
C TRP A 43 -9.22 -8.30 -17.75
N CYS A 44 -8.13 -8.63 -18.42
CA CYS A 44 -6.84 -7.95 -18.27
C CYS A 44 -6.94 -6.52 -18.79
N LYS A 45 -7.54 -6.33 -19.98
CA LYS A 45 -7.82 -4.99 -20.53
C LYS A 45 -8.80 -4.20 -19.66
N HIS A 46 -9.78 -4.86 -19.06
CA HIS A 46 -10.69 -4.23 -18.11
C HIS A 46 -9.94 -3.74 -16.86
N MET A 47 -9.09 -4.59 -16.26
CA MET A 47 -8.28 -4.25 -15.08
C MET A 47 -7.36 -3.04 -15.32
N MET A 48 -6.78 -2.95 -16.51
CA MET A 48 -5.98 -1.78 -16.93
C MET A 48 -6.80 -0.48 -16.98
N LYS A 49 -8.05 -0.54 -17.47
CA LYS A 49 -8.91 0.62 -17.64
C LYS A 49 -9.64 1.05 -16.37
N THR A 50 -9.75 0.17 -15.38
CA THR A 50 -10.48 0.44 -14.14
C THR A 50 -9.53 0.51 -12.94
N THR A 51 -9.01 -0.64 -12.51
CA THR A 51 -8.21 -0.77 -11.30
C THR A 51 -6.87 -0.04 -11.42
N PHE A 52 -6.09 -0.31 -12.47
CA PHE A 52 -4.78 0.30 -12.67
C PHE A 52 -4.83 1.74 -13.21
N ALA A 53 -6.01 2.23 -13.59
CA ALA A 53 -6.23 3.65 -13.91
C ALA A 53 -6.49 4.51 -12.66
N ASN A 54 -6.69 3.90 -11.49
CA ASN A 54 -6.85 4.65 -10.24
C ASN A 54 -5.51 5.27 -9.81
N LYS A 55 -5.48 6.61 -9.71
CA LYS A 55 -4.24 7.34 -9.40
C LYS A 55 -3.73 7.11 -7.98
N GLY A 56 -4.64 6.95 -7.01
CA GLY A 56 -4.32 6.57 -5.63
C GLY A 56 -3.51 5.29 -5.57
N LEU A 57 -4.06 4.26 -6.20
CA LEU A 57 -3.44 2.96 -6.34
C LEU A 57 -2.11 3.04 -7.10
N ALA A 58 -2.07 3.74 -8.24
CA ALA A 58 -0.86 3.86 -9.05
C ALA A 58 0.30 4.52 -8.29
N ALA A 59 0.02 5.62 -7.57
CA ALA A 59 1.01 6.28 -6.73
C ALA A 59 1.54 5.34 -5.63
N TYR A 60 0.64 4.62 -4.95
CA TYR A 60 1.03 3.63 -3.94
C TYR A 60 1.90 2.51 -4.52
N MET A 61 1.54 1.98 -5.68
CA MET A 61 2.28 0.92 -6.37
C MET A 61 3.67 1.39 -6.78
N ASN A 62 3.79 2.57 -7.38
CA ASN A 62 5.09 3.14 -7.79
C ASN A 62 6.02 3.38 -6.60
N GLN A 63 5.46 3.73 -5.46
CA GLN A 63 6.24 3.98 -4.26
C GLN A 63 6.76 2.67 -3.64
N ASN A 64 5.93 1.64 -3.58
CA ASN A 64 6.18 0.45 -2.75
C ASN A 64 6.64 -0.79 -3.52
N PHE A 65 6.41 -0.84 -4.83
CA PHE A 65 6.68 -2.01 -5.66
C PHE A 65 7.56 -1.65 -6.87
N ILE A 66 8.27 -2.66 -7.37
CA ILE A 66 8.78 -2.67 -8.74
C ILE A 66 7.70 -3.35 -9.58
N ASN A 67 7.00 -2.57 -10.40
CA ASN A 67 5.84 -3.04 -11.15
C ASN A 67 6.27 -3.55 -12.52
N VAL A 68 5.82 -4.75 -12.87
CA VAL A 68 6.09 -5.40 -14.15
C VAL A 68 4.79 -5.82 -14.77
N ARG A 69 4.72 -5.69 -16.09
CA ARG A 69 3.63 -6.25 -16.87
C ARG A 69 4.18 -7.23 -17.88
N PHE A 70 3.73 -8.47 -17.78
CA PHE A 70 4.32 -9.58 -18.50
C PHE A 70 3.27 -10.32 -19.34
N ASP A 71 3.44 -10.29 -20.65
CA ASP A 71 2.62 -11.09 -21.56
C ASP A 71 3.07 -12.56 -21.49
N ALA A 72 2.18 -13.43 -21.01
CA ALA A 72 2.42 -14.86 -20.87
C ALA A 72 2.61 -15.59 -22.21
N GLU A 73 2.32 -14.94 -23.34
CA GLU A 73 2.46 -15.50 -24.69
C GLU A 73 3.57 -14.84 -25.52
N THR A 74 4.37 -13.92 -24.95
CA THR A 74 5.50 -13.33 -25.68
C THR A 74 6.44 -14.40 -26.23
N MET A 75 7.05 -14.11 -27.38
CA MET A 75 8.06 -14.96 -28.02
C MET A 75 9.49 -14.50 -27.70
N ASP A 76 9.64 -13.38 -26.99
CA ASP A 76 10.94 -12.86 -26.60
C ASP A 76 11.64 -13.82 -25.64
N THR A 77 12.98 -13.80 -25.66
CA THR A 77 13.80 -14.51 -24.68
C THR A 77 14.03 -13.60 -23.49
N ILE A 78 13.68 -14.08 -22.30
CA ILE A 78 13.74 -13.30 -21.06
C ILE A 78 14.74 -13.90 -20.10
N THR A 79 15.60 -13.07 -19.50
CA THR A 79 16.52 -13.51 -18.44
C THR A 79 16.08 -12.97 -17.10
N PHE A 80 15.88 -13.85 -16.13
CA PHE A 80 15.40 -13.48 -14.80
C PHE A 80 16.07 -14.33 -13.73
N GLN A 81 16.66 -13.69 -12.73
CA GLN A 81 17.40 -14.34 -11.64
C GLN A 81 18.49 -15.31 -12.13
N GLY A 82 19.21 -14.92 -13.18
CA GLY A 82 20.29 -15.72 -13.78
C GLY A 82 19.82 -16.92 -14.60
N LYS A 83 18.51 -17.08 -14.84
CA LYS A 83 17.95 -18.12 -15.70
C LYS A 83 17.31 -17.51 -16.94
N THR A 84 17.56 -18.12 -18.09
CA THR A 84 16.91 -17.76 -19.36
C THR A 84 15.63 -18.56 -19.55
N TYR A 85 14.58 -17.86 -19.97
CA TYR A 85 13.26 -18.39 -20.27
C TYR A 85 12.89 -18.04 -21.71
N THR A 86 12.19 -18.95 -22.38
CA THR A 86 11.79 -18.79 -23.78
C THR A 86 10.34 -19.20 -23.98
N ASN A 87 9.79 -18.93 -25.16
CA ASN A 87 8.54 -19.55 -25.59
C ASN A 87 8.82 -20.61 -26.66
N PRO A 88 8.52 -21.90 -26.40
CA PRO A 88 8.83 -22.97 -27.36
C PRO A 88 7.90 -22.96 -28.59
N GLY A 89 6.89 -22.08 -28.65
CA GLY A 89 5.98 -21.96 -29.80
C GLY A 89 5.04 -23.17 -29.98
N LEU A 90 4.87 -23.99 -28.94
CA LEU A 90 4.07 -25.22 -29.01
C LEU A 90 2.57 -24.95 -28.78
N GLY A 91 1.74 -25.32 -29.75
CA GLY A 91 0.28 -25.26 -29.66
C GLY A 91 -0.32 -23.94 -30.16
N ARG A 92 -1.63 -23.75 -29.98
CA ARG A 92 -2.38 -22.59 -30.48
C ARG A 92 -2.15 -21.30 -29.70
N GLN A 93 -1.78 -21.41 -28.43
CA GLN A 93 -1.54 -20.29 -27.50
C GLN A 93 -0.31 -20.64 -26.66
N PRO A 94 0.87 -20.61 -27.30
CA PRO A 94 2.07 -21.14 -26.67
C PRO A 94 2.45 -20.24 -25.49
N LYS A 95 2.56 -20.85 -24.31
CA LYS A 95 2.88 -20.13 -23.07
C LYS A 95 4.39 -20.04 -22.89
N HIS A 96 4.86 -18.83 -22.60
CA HIS A 96 6.25 -18.56 -22.26
C HIS A 96 6.65 -19.31 -20.98
N ASP A 97 7.88 -19.83 -20.93
CA ASP A 97 8.34 -20.67 -19.82
C ASP A 97 8.41 -19.92 -18.49
N LEU A 98 8.66 -18.61 -18.52
CA LEU A 98 8.56 -17.76 -17.34
C LEU A 98 7.13 -17.73 -16.78
N ALA A 99 6.11 -17.70 -17.64
CA ALA A 99 4.71 -17.74 -17.20
C ALA A 99 4.37 -19.10 -16.56
N LYS A 100 4.87 -20.20 -17.14
CA LYS A 100 4.73 -21.55 -16.53
C LYS A 100 5.32 -21.57 -15.12
N PHE A 101 6.51 -20.99 -14.95
CA PHE A 101 7.19 -20.91 -13.67
C PHE A 101 6.42 -20.06 -12.65
N LEU A 102 6.09 -18.81 -13.00
CA LEU A 102 5.41 -17.87 -12.11
C LEU A 102 4.02 -18.32 -11.66
N LEU A 103 3.31 -19.05 -12.53
CA LEU A 103 1.93 -19.49 -12.29
C LEU A 103 1.82 -20.95 -11.85
N GLY A 104 2.94 -21.66 -11.66
CA GLY A 104 2.93 -23.09 -11.32
C GLY A 104 2.20 -23.95 -12.36
N GLY A 105 2.20 -23.54 -13.63
CA GLY A 105 1.48 -24.21 -14.72
C GLY A 105 -0.05 -23.99 -14.75
N GLN A 106 -0.61 -23.20 -13.83
CA GLN A 106 -2.04 -22.89 -13.80
C GLN A 106 -2.33 -21.54 -14.45
N PHE A 107 -2.87 -21.56 -15.67
CA PHE A 107 -3.11 -20.34 -16.45
C PHE A 107 -4.52 -19.82 -16.24
N SER A 108 -4.64 -18.78 -15.42
CA SER A 108 -5.86 -17.98 -15.32
C SER A 108 -5.49 -16.51 -15.45
N PHE A 109 -6.08 -15.79 -16.39
CA PHE A 109 -5.70 -14.40 -16.68
C PHE A 109 -6.84 -13.43 -16.32
N PRO A 110 -6.53 -12.27 -15.72
CA PRO A 110 -5.20 -11.88 -15.23
C PRO A 110 -4.79 -12.71 -13.99
N THR A 111 -3.48 -12.89 -13.79
CA THR A 111 -2.94 -13.30 -12.49
C THR A 111 -1.89 -12.29 -12.06
N ILE A 112 -2.02 -11.79 -10.83
CA ILE A 112 -1.01 -10.95 -10.21
C ILE A 112 -0.05 -11.84 -9.44
N VAL A 113 1.24 -11.75 -9.70
CA VAL A 113 2.27 -12.46 -8.95
C VAL A 113 3.05 -11.47 -8.13
N TYR A 114 3.03 -11.66 -6.82
CA TYR A 114 3.89 -10.90 -5.91
C TYR A 114 5.18 -11.69 -5.69
N MET A 115 6.33 -11.02 -5.81
CA MET A 115 7.58 -11.58 -5.31
C MET A 115 7.97 -10.85 -4.03
N GLY A 116 8.01 -11.57 -2.92
CA GLY A 116 8.44 -11.04 -1.63
C GLY A 116 9.92 -10.65 -1.64
N ARG A 117 10.36 -9.91 -0.61
CA ARG A 117 11.78 -9.62 -0.39
C ARG A 117 12.61 -10.90 -0.14
N ASP A 118 11.94 -11.98 0.23
CA ASP A 118 12.50 -13.34 0.38
C ASP A 118 12.63 -14.11 -0.95
N LYS A 119 12.36 -13.45 -2.09
CA LYS A 119 12.40 -14.00 -3.45
C LYS A 119 11.38 -15.13 -3.70
N LYS A 120 10.37 -15.30 -2.84
CA LYS A 120 9.27 -16.24 -3.08
C LYS A 120 8.15 -15.60 -3.88
N PHE A 121 7.47 -16.43 -4.67
CA PHE A 121 6.39 -16.00 -5.57
C PHE A 121 5.02 -16.39 -5.02
N TYR A 122 4.08 -15.46 -5.10
CA TYR A 122 2.72 -15.60 -4.59
C TYR A 122 1.73 -15.24 -5.70
N PRO A 123 1.29 -16.21 -6.53
CA PRO A 123 0.33 -15.98 -7.60
C PRO A 123 -1.09 -15.82 -7.03
N ILE A 124 -1.77 -14.76 -7.45
CA ILE A 124 -3.14 -14.42 -7.05
C ILE A 124 -4.00 -14.29 -8.30
N PRO A 125 -4.79 -15.32 -8.63
CA PRO A 125 -5.55 -15.35 -9.87
C PRO A 125 -6.78 -14.44 -9.84
N GLY A 126 -7.17 -14.03 -11.04
CA GLY A 126 -8.40 -13.33 -11.33
C GLY A 126 -8.31 -11.81 -11.18
N TYR A 127 -9.23 -11.14 -11.87
CA TYR A 127 -9.44 -9.70 -11.78
C TYR A 127 -9.63 -9.24 -10.34
N LYS A 128 -9.01 -8.10 -9.99
CA LYS A 128 -9.17 -7.40 -8.71
C LYS A 128 -9.70 -5.99 -8.93
N LYS A 129 -10.72 -5.61 -8.17
CA LYS A 129 -11.12 -4.19 -8.03
C LYS A 129 -10.16 -3.45 -7.11
N VAL A 130 -10.17 -2.12 -7.13
CA VAL A 130 -9.32 -1.29 -6.25
C VAL A 130 -9.38 -1.72 -4.78
N PRO A 131 -10.55 -1.85 -4.12
CA PRO A 131 -10.59 -2.20 -2.69
C PRO A 131 -10.15 -3.63 -2.39
N GLU A 132 -10.23 -4.53 -3.37
CA GLU A 132 -9.73 -5.90 -3.23
C GLU A 132 -8.22 -5.94 -3.37
N LEU A 133 -7.66 -5.10 -4.24
CA LEU A 133 -6.22 -5.06 -4.50
C LEU A 133 -5.44 -4.41 -3.35
N GLU A 134 -6.03 -3.44 -2.66
CA GLU A 134 -5.43 -2.72 -1.52
C GLU A 134 -4.93 -3.67 -0.42
N SER A 135 -5.72 -4.68 -0.03
CA SER A 135 -5.32 -5.61 1.03
C SER A 135 -4.08 -6.41 0.63
N PHE A 136 -4.00 -6.89 -0.61
CA PHE A 136 -2.82 -7.58 -1.13
C PHE A 136 -1.61 -6.64 -1.20
N LEU A 137 -1.79 -5.43 -1.70
CA LEU A 137 -0.70 -4.44 -1.79
C LEU A 137 -0.10 -4.12 -0.42
N ILE A 138 -0.93 -3.96 0.62
CA ILE A 138 -0.43 -3.72 1.98
C ILE A 138 0.27 -4.97 2.53
N TYR A 139 -0.35 -6.14 2.36
CA TYR A 139 0.17 -7.41 2.85
C TYR A 139 1.58 -7.72 2.32
N PHE A 140 1.85 -7.46 1.05
CA PHE A 140 3.16 -7.71 0.45
C PHE A 140 4.14 -6.54 0.63
N ALA A 141 3.69 -5.29 0.68
CA ALA A 141 4.59 -4.15 0.94
C ALA A 141 5.22 -4.22 2.35
N GLU A 142 4.44 -4.72 3.32
CA GLU A 142 4.79 -4.79 4.75
C GLU A 142 5.30 -6.19 5.18
N ASP A 143 5.62 -7.09 4.23
CA ASP A 143 6.11 -8.45 4.49
C ASP A 143 5.24 -9.29 5.44
N LEU A 144 3.93 -9.04 5.51
CA LEU A 144 3.03 -9.70 6.45
C LEU A 144 2.88 -11.20 6.19
N TYR A 145 3.25 -11.65 4.99
CA TYR A 145 3.34 -13.08 4.63
C TYR A 145 4.32 -13.88 5.47
N THR A 146 5.20 -13.21 6.22
CA THR A 146 6.10 -13.85 7.18
C THR A 146 5.42 -14.20 8.51
N SER A 147 4.30 -13.55 8.81
CA SER A 147 3.72 -13.52 10.17
C SER A 147 2.27 -13.98 10.24
N ILE A 148 1.47 -13.73 9.20
CA ILE A 148 0.03 -14.05 9.18
C ILE A 148 -0.37 -14.60 7.82
N MET A 149 -1.35 -15.52 7.81
CA MET A 149 -1.92 -16.02 6.58
C MET A 149 -2.75 -14.94 5.87
N LEU A 150 -2.60 -14.84 4.55
CA LEU A 150 -3.29 -13.85 3.72
C LEU A 150 -4.81 -13.80 3.93
N GLN A 151 -5.44 -14.96 4.12
CA GLN A 151 -6.89 -15.06 4.33
C GLN A 151 -7.34 -14.42 5.64
N ASP A 152 -6.56 -14.59 6.71
CA ASP A 152 -6.85 -13.98 8.00
C ASP A 152 -6.56 -12.48 7.95
N PHE A 153 -5.44 -12.09 7.34
CA PHE A 153 -5.14 -10.67 7.12
C PHE A 153 -6.25 -9.97 6.34
N ASP A 154 -6.67 -10.51 5.19
CA ASP A 154 -7.73 -9.92 4.37
C ASP A 154 -9.06 -9.81 5.13
N ARG A 155 -9.38 -10.79 5.99
CA ARG A 155 -10.54 -10.74 6.88
C ARG A 155 -10.44 -9.59 7.89
N TYR A 156 -9.30 -9.41 8.54
CA TYR A 156 -9.06 -8.31 9.49
C TYR A 156 -9.02 -6.96 8.79
N PHE A 157 -8.36 -6.87 7.64
CA PHE A 157 -8.29 -5.66 6.83
C PHE A 157 -9.70 -5.19 6.46
N LYS A 158 -10.53 -6.09 5.92
CA LYS A 158 -11.91 -5.77 5.54
C LYS A 158 -12.81 -5.44 6.72
N SER A 159 -12.54 -5.95 7.93
CA SER A 159 -13.34 -5.62 9.11
C SER A 159 -13.02 -4.23 9.67
N VAL A 160 -11.75 -3.81 9.59
CA VAL A 160 -11.28 -2.50 10.06
C VAL A 160 -11.60 -1.39 9.07
N TYR A 161 -11.41 -1.64 7.77
CA TYR A 161 -11.59 -0.64 6.70
C TYR A 161 -13.04 -0.55 6.16
N LYS A 162 -13.99 -1.27 6.75
CA LYS A 162 -15.41 -1.14 6.38
C LYS A 162 -15.98 0.19 6.91
N LYS A 163 -16.46 1.04 5.99
CA LYS A 163 -17.56 2.01 6.16
C LYS A 163 -17.47 3.08 7.28
N ASN A 164 -16.33 3.31 7.92
CA ASN A 164 -16.25 4.28 9.03
C ASN A 164 -16.09 5.75 8.59
N PHE A 165 -15.97 6.02 7.30
CA PHE A 165 -16.09 7.38 6.76
C PHE A 165 -17.16 7.35 5.68
N GLU A 166 -18.29 8.02 5.92
CA GLU A 166 -19.20 8.34 4.82
C GLU A 166 -18.43 9.26 3.86
N GLU A 167 -18.14 8.75 2.65
CA GLU A 167 -17.47 9.47 1.55
C GLU A 167 -18.03 10.87 1.32
N LYS A 168 -19.30 11.08 1.69
CA LYS A 168 -20.03 12.34 1.61
C LYS A 168 -19.43 13.48 2.44
N GLU A 169 -18.67 13.19 3.49
CA GLU A 169 -18.03 14.21 4.34
C GLU A 169 -16.64 14.64 3.86
N LEU A 170 -16.00 13.84 2.99
CA LEU A 170 -14.75 14.22 2.35
C LEU A 170 -15.07 15.01 1.08
N LYS A 171 -14.63 16.27 1.01
CA LYS A 171 -14.60 16.98 -0.28
C LYS A 171 -13.67 16.18 -1.20
N VAL A 172 -14.25 15.51 -2.18
CA VAL A 172 -13.52 14.68 -3.15
C VAL A 172 -12.47 15.56 -3.83
N ILE A 173 -11.20 15.21 -3.65
CA ILE A 173 -10.10 15.81 -4.42
C ILE A 173 -10.32 15.36 -5.87
N PRO A 174 -10.43 16.27 -6.85
CA PRO A 174 -10.56 15.87 -8.24
C PRO A 174 -9.40 14.96 -8.63
N ASP A 175 -9.67 13.86 -9.33
CA ASP A 175 -8.62 12.90 -9.75
C ASP A 175 -7.47 13.58 -10.51
N THR A 176 -7.70 14.74 -11.14
CA THR A 176 -6.65 15.53 -11.80
C THR A 176 -5.54 16.03 -10.89
N LEU A 177 -5.77 16.10 -9.57
CA LEU A 177 -4.85 16.64 -8.58
C LEU A 177 -4.04 15.58 -7.80
N TRP A 178 -4.13 14.29 -8.11
CA TRP A 178 -3.45 13.23 -7.35
C TRP A 178 -2.09 12.77 -7.95
N PRO A 179 -1.04 12.53 -7.13
CA PRO A 179 -0.96 12.89 -5.70
C PRO A 179 -0.82 14.41 -5.55
N ASP A 180 -1.69 15.01 -4.72
CA ASP A 180 -1.55 16.41 -4.35
C ASP A 180 -0.43 16.48 -3.33
N THR A 181 0.70 17.08 -3.71
CA THR A 181 1.86 17.27 -2.83
C THR A 181 2.12 18.73 -2.50
N THR A 182 1.14 19.61 -2.76
CA THR A 182 1.28 21.07 -2.57
C THR A 182 0.97 21.54 -1.15
N GLY A 183 0.50 20.63 -0.30
CA GLY A 183 0.17 20.88 1.10
C GLY A 183 1.37 20.69 2.03
N HIS A 184 1.36 21.46 3.12
CA HIS A 184 2.37 21.33 4.17
C HIS A 184 1.69 21.35 5.54
N VAL A 185 1.74 20.21 6.24
CA VAL A 185 1.30 20.14 7.64
C VAL A 185 2.31 20.86 8.53
N LYS A 186 1.82 21.78 9.38
CA LYS A 186 2.62 22.45 10.40
C LYS A 186 2.70 21.54 11.62
N TRP A 187 3.78 20.78 11.69
CA TRP A 187 4.08 19.91 12.82
C TRP A 187 4.62 20.73 14.00
N TYR A 188 4.17 20.37 15.20
CA TYR A 188 4.62 20.93 16.47
C TYR A 188 5.36 19.86 17.27
N THR A 189 6.22 20.31 18.18
CA THR A 189 6.65 19.44 19.28
C THR A 189 5.48 19.19 20.24
N PHE A 190 5.57 18.13 21.05
CA PHE A 190 4.55 17.88 22.07
C PHE A 190 4.39 19.05 23.04
N GLU A 191 5.50 19.63 23.51
CA GLU A 191 5.48 20.74 24.45
C GLU A 191 4.80 21.99 23.87
N GLU A 192 5.12 22.32 22.61
CA GLU A 192 4.48 23.43 21.89
C GLU A 192 2.97 23.19 21.71
N ALA A 193 2.60 21.98 21.28
CA ALA A 193 1.21 21.62 21.07
C ALA A 193 0.41 21.62 22.37
N GLU A 194 0.99 21.17 23.48
CA GLU A 194 0.33 21.21 24.80
C GLU A 194 0.09 22.63 25.27
N LYS A 195 1.10 23.50 25.17
CA LYS A 195 0.97 24.90 25.53
C LYS A 195 -0.13 25.58 24.72
N LEU A 196 -0.06 25.44 23.39
CA LEU A 196 -1.05 26.01 22.48
C LEU A 196 -2.45 25.41 22.67
N SER A 197 -2.56 24.12 23.00
CA SER A 197 -3.86 23.48 23.27
C SER A 197 -4.50 24.05 24.52
N LYS A 198 -3.73 24.29 25.59
CA LYS A 198 -4.24 24.96 26.81
C LYS A 198 -4.68 26.40 26.56
N GLU A 199 -3.96 27.14 25.72
CA GLU A 199 -4.28 28.54 25.39
C GLU A 199 -5.48 28.67 24.44
N THR A 200 -5.57 27.80 23.44
CA THR A 200 -6.54 27.95 22.33
C THR A 200 -7.74 27.00 22.44
N GLY A 201 -7.67 25.98 23.29
CA GLY A 201 -8.65 24.87 23.37
C GLY A 201 -8.61 23.93 22.17
N LYS A 202 -7.66 24.09 21.25
CA LYS A 202 -7.54 23.28 20.02
C LYS A 202 -7.05 21.86 20.35
N LEU A 203 -7.62 20.87 19.67
CA LEU A 203 -7.28 19.46 19.89
C LEU A 203 -5.91 19.14 19.29
N ILE A 204 -5.15 18.27 19.96
CA ILE A 204 -3.88 17.73 19.44
C ILE A 204 -4.19 16.53 18.55
N PHE A 205 -3.70 16.55 17.31
CA PHE A 205 -3.71 15.40 16.43
C PHE A 205 -2.37 14.68 16.56
N LEU A 206 -2.40 13.42 17.01
CA LEU A 206 -1.20 12.63 17.21
C LEU A 206 -1.02 11.61 16.08
N SER A 207 0.02 11.82 15.27
CA SER A 207 0.48 10.85 14.27
C SER A 207 1.62 10.03 14.87
N THR A 208 1.32 8.80 15.28
CA THR A 208 2.33 7.84 15.74
C THR A 208 2.95 7.11 14.54
N TYR A 209 4.27 6.96 14.53
CA TYR A 209 5.00 6.26 13.48
C TYR A 209 6.21 5.52 14.05
N THR A 210 6.88 4.73 13.22
CA THR A 210 8.23 4.23 13.48
C THR A 210 9.10 4.47 12.26
N SER A 211 10.41 4.65 12.44
CA SER A 211 11.35 4.88 11.33
C SER A 211 11.38 3.77 10.27
N TRP A 212 11.05 2.53 10.67
CA TRP A 212 10.99 1.35 9.80
C TRP A 212 9.60 1.05 9.24
N CYS A 213 8.56 1.80 9.61
CA CYS A 213 7.19 1.62 9.11
C CYS A 213 7.05 2.16 7.67
N GLN A 214 6.71 1.28 6.71
CA GLN A 214 6.62 1.66 5.30
C GLN A 214 5.37 2.49 5.00
N SER A 215 4.21 2.06 5.49
CA SER A 215 2.94 2.81 5.41
C SER A 215 3.04 4.22 6.03
N CYS A 216 3.85 4.40 7.08
CA CYS A 216 4.10 5.71 7.67
C CYS A 216 4.86 6.64 6.71
N LYS A 217 5.85 6.10 5.96
CA LYS A 217 6.57 6.86 4.92
C LYS A 217 5.64 7.24 3.77
N VAL A 218 4.73 6.35 3.39
CA VAL A 218 3.69 6.64 2.38
C VAL A 218 2.81 7.80 2.85
N ALA A 219 2.28 7.71 4.08
CA ALA A 219 1.46 8.78 4.66
C ALA A 219 2.22 10.13 4.69
N ASP A 220 3.51 10.11 4.99
CA ASP A 220 4.36 11.31 5.02
C ASP A 220 4.58 11.95 3.66
N SER A 221 4.71 11.14 2.61
CA SER A 221 4.99 11.61 1.25
C SER A 221 3.74 11.93 0.43
N VAL A 222 2.59 11.36 0.80
CA VAL A 222 1.34 11.47 0.04
C VAL A 222 0.27 12.17 0.88
N ASN A 223 -0.15 11.56 1.99
CA ASN A 223 -1.29 12.06 2.76
C ASN A 223 -1.00 13.43 3.39
N TYR A 224 0.13 13.56 4.08
CA TYR A 224 0.50 14.82 4.75
C TYR A 224 1.07 15.88 3.81
N GLN A 225 1.32 15.53 2.53
CA GLN A 225 1.62 16.50 1.48
C GLN A 225 0.37 16.94 0.71
N SER A 226 -0.80 16.33 0.93
CA SER A 226 -2.05 16.82 0.34
C SER A 226 -2.46 18.15 0.94
N LYS A 227 -2.75 19.14 0.09
CA LYS A 227 -3.23 20.45 0.52
C LYS A 227 -4.52 20.34 1.32
N VAL A 228 -5.45 19.50 0.88
CA VAL A 228 -6.73 19.30 1.59
C VAL A 228 -6.51 18.74 2.99
N ILE A 229 -5.66 17.72 3.12
CA ILE A 229 -5.34 17.11 4.43
C ILE A 229 -4.57 18.11 5.30
N ALA A 230 -3.57 18.79 4.74
CA ALA A 230 -2.79 19.81 5.44
C ALA A 230 -3.67 20.97 5.94
N ASP A 231 -4.59 21.48 5.11
CA ASP A 231 -5.53 22.52 5.49
C ASP A 231 -6.44 22.05 6.64
N ILE A 232 -6.97 20.82 6.59
CA ILE A 232 -7.81 20.27 7.67
C ILE A 232 -7.00 20.16 8.97
N LEU A 233 -5.81 19.57 8.91
CA LEU A 233 -4.95 19.37 10.08
C LEU A 233 -4.52 20.70 10.69
N ASN A 234 -4.03 21.63 9.87
CA ASN A 234 -3.57 22.94 10.31
C ASN A 234 -4.70 23.80 10.85
N ASN A 235 -5.91 23.71 10.29
CA ASN A 235 -7.05 24.53 10.73
C ASN A 235 -7.72 23.95 11.98
N LYS A 236 -7.92 22.63 12.06
CA LYS A 236 -8.71 22.01 13.14
C LYS A 236 -7.88 21.47 14.29
N PHE A 237 -6.60 21.14 14.07
CA PHE A 237 -5.77 20.49 15.07
C PHE A 237 -4.42 21.20 15.31
N LEU A 238 -3.72 20.74 16.34
CA LEU A 238 -2.29 20.95 16.58
C LEU A 238 -1.58 19.61 16.26
N PRO A 239 -1.06 19.43 15.04
CA PRO A 239 -0.49 18.15 14.61
C PRO A 239 0.87 17.89 15.28
N VAL A 240 1.05 16.69 15.83
CA VAL A 240 2.29 16.23 16.45
C VAL A 240 2.67 14.88 15.87
N LYS A 241 3.95 14.71 15.53
CA LYS A 241 4.54 13.43 15.12
C LYS A 241 5.28 12.80 16.28
N PHE A 242 5.05 11.52 16.51
CA PHE A 242 5.67 10.76 17.57
C PHE A 242 6.25 9.45 17.06
N ASP A 243 7.57 9.27 17.21
CA ASP A 243 8.22 7.99 16.91
C ASP A 243 8.04 7.05 18.10
N ALA A 244 7.16 6.06 17.95
CA ALA A 244 6.85 5.08 19.00
C ALA A 244 8.01 4.10 19.25
N ALA A 245 9.02 4.05 18.37
CA ALA A 245 10.22 3.25 18.56
C ALA A 245 11.39 4.05 19.16
N ALA A 246 11.27 5.38 19.27
CA ALA A 246 12.26 6.18 19.96
C ALA A 246 12.19 5.86 21.47
N LEU A 247 13.33 5.47 22.06
CA LEU A 247 13.48 5.11 23.48
C LEU A 247 13.33 6.30 24.44
N GLU A 248 12.73 7.41 24.00
CA GLU A 248 12.49 8.58 24.82
C GLU A 248 11.24 8.35 25.67
N ASN A 249 11.41 8.42 27.00
CA ASN A 249 10.30 8.37 27.93
C ASN A 249 9.42 9.62 27.75
N VAL A 250 8.32 9.50 27.01
CA VAL A 250 7.30 10.55 26.96
C VAL A 250 6.45 10.44 28.22
N THR A 251 6.58 11.43 29.10
CA THR A 251 5.77 11.51 30.32
C THR A 251 4.41 12.08 29.95
N PHE A 252 3.42 11.22 29.75
CA PHE A 252 2.03 11.64 29.64
C PHE A 252 1.54 12.14 31.00
N LEU A 253 0.82 13.26 30.99
CA LEU A 253 0.30 13.95 32.18
C LEU A 253 -0.13 12.98 33.29
N THR A 254 0.44 13.23 34.47
CA THR A 254 -0.17 12.95 35.76
C THR A 254 -1.58 13.57 35.81
N GLY A 255 -2.59 12.81 35.39
CA GLY A 255 -4.00 13.21 35.51
C GLY A 255 -4.86 12.72 34.35
N LEU A 256 -5.70 11.74 34.66
CA LEU A 256 -6.99 11.41 34.01
C LEU A 256 -7.19 11.99 32.60
N ILE A 257 -7.10 11.12 31.59
CA ILE A 257 -7.53 11.39 30.23
C ILE A 257 -8.97 11.89 30.26
N ASN A 258 -9.16 13.19 30.01
CA ASN A 258 -10.45 13.74 29.68
C ASN A 258 -10.77 13.34 28.23
N ARG A 259 -11.40 12.17 28.08
CA ARG A 259 -12.20 11.57 26.97
C ARG A 259 -12.19 12.16 25.52
N ARG A 260 -11.20 12.92 25.05
CA ARG A 260 -11.22 13.61 23.74
C ARG A 260 -9.88 13.59 22.98
N ALA A 261 -9.04 12.58 23.18
CA ALA A 261 -7.94 12.30 22.25
C ALA A 261 -8.41 11.27 21.21
N VAL A 262 -8.39 11.65 19.92
CA VAL A 262 -8.69 10.73 18.81
C VAL A 262 -7.36 10.15 18.35
N CYS A 263 -7.09 8.90 18.72
CA CYS A 263 -5.93 8.15 18.24
C CYS A 263 -6.32 7.43 16.94
N ALA A 264 -5.59 7.66 15.85
CA ALA A 264 -5.88 7.11 14.52
C ALA A 264 -5.28 5.70 14.27
N SER A 265 -5.08 4.91 15.33
CA SER A 265 -4.59 3.53 15.20
C SER A 265 -5.38 2.59 16.11
N ARG A 266 -6.42 1.93 15.57
CA ARG A 266 -6.89 0.66 16.14
C ARG A 266 -6.37 -0.48 15.28
N VAL A 267 -5.20 -0.98 15.65
CA VAL A 267 -4.67 -2.27 15.17
C VAL A 267 -4.57 -3.20 16.38
N ASN A 268 -5.23 -4.35 16.23
CA ASN A 268 -5.39 -5.56 17.06
C ASN A 268 -4.69 -5.69 18.45
N PRO A 269 -5.37 -6.13 19.55
CA PRO A 269 -4.85 -6.11 20.92
C PRO A 269 -3.90 -7.23 21.36
N HIS A 270 -3.34 -8.06 20.47
CA HIS A 270 -2.71 -9.34 20.89
C HIS A 270 -1.19 -9.45 20.76
N LEU A 271 -0.43 -8.36 20.58
CA LEU A 271 1.03 -8.46 20.37
C LEU A 271 1.93 -7.61 21.28
N TYR A 272 1.43 -7.12 22.41
CA TYR A 272 2.31 -6.55 23.45
C TYR A 272 1.78 -6.87 24.86
N GLU A 273 2.15 -8.04 25.39
CA GLU A 273 2.17 -8.25 26.84
C GLU A 273 3.31 -7.43 27.46
N THR A 274 3.05 -6.14 27.64
CA THR A 274 3.75 -5.33 28.65
C THR A 274 2.71 -4.74 29.57
N LYS A 275 2.47 -5.46 30.68
CA LYS A 275 1.76 -5.09 31.91
C LYS A 275 1.05 -3.72 31.90
N PHE A 276 -0.21 -3.70 31.44
CA PHE A 276 -1.20 -2.76 31.93
C PHE A 276 -2.18 -3.53 32.82
N SER A 277 -1.84 -3.66 34.10
CA SER A 277 -2.75 -4.19 35.10
C SER A 277 -3.79 -3.13 35.46
N ASN A 278 -5.06 -3.52 35.29
CA ASN A 278 -6.26 -3.04 35.98
C ASN A 278 -6.76 -1.62 35.66
N ALA A 279 -7.74 -1.54 34.74
CA ALA A 279 -8.92 -0.71 34.92
C ALA A 279 -10.05 -1.22 34.01
N SER A 280 -10.93 -2.05 34.57
CA SER A 280 -12.21 -2.43 33.99
C SER A 280 -13.10 -1.19 33.87
N ALA A 281 -13.70 -0.96 32.70
CA ALA A 281 -14.73 0.08 32.54
C ALA A 281 -16.00 -0.53 31.93
N THR A 282 -16.95 -0.77 32.83
CA THR A 282 -18.36 -1.10 32.55
C THR A 282 -19.04 0.07 31.84
N LEU A 283 -19.79 -0.23 30.78
CA LEU A 283 -20.65 0.71 30.06
C LEU A 283 -21.90 1.06 30.88
N TYR A 284 -22.22 2.34 31.00
CA TYR A 284 -23.60 2.81 31.11
C TYR A 284 -23.80 4.07 30.25
N GLN A 285 -25.04 4.16 29.76
CA GLN A 285 -25.59 4.98 28.68
C GLN A 285 -25.23 6.46 28.68
#